data_AF-A0A350M5K8-F1
#
_entry.id   AF-A0A350M5K8-F1
#
_cell.length_a   1.000
_cell.length_b   1.000
_cell.length_c   1.000
_cell.angle_alpha   90.00
_cell.angle_beta   90.00
_cell.angle_gamma   90.00
#
_symmetry.space_group_name_H-M   'P 1'
#
loop_
_entity.id
_entity.type
_entity.pdbx_description
1 polymer ?
#
loop_
_entity_poly.entity_id
_entity_poly.type
_entity_poly.pdbx_seq_one_letter_code
_entity_poly.pdbx_strand_id
1 'polypeptide(L)'
;MKKIKRALFVSALLTFALSCGEAVEQEQTSDENAGEMTEENVEVDMQNESEFQLSLIIANNIAAPVKLLTDMNQAGVDLYRDGVANPVESLENYQTADQKAIAFGVYGADLSYISLYERHDEMADYLIAIRKLAEDLGLSSLFDQSSFEDFERIKTDPDSVKMFIFSKYDSADEYLRANDRLVTACLVLTGGLIESLHLVSAQIEAGEANKESYKIFLGQKNTLKSLVELFNNLENEGHAMNLKDDVQMLLDTFEKLDSYDKFSKENVHSLHEAIDAVRDKLV
;
A
#
# COMPACT_ATOMS: atom_id res chain seq x y z
N MET A 1 -44.01 25.81 65.29
CA MET A 1 -42.70 26.31 64.82
C MET A 1 -42.73 26.39 63.30
N LYS A 2 -42.41 27.59 62.78
CA LYS A 2 -42.08 28.04 61.39
C LYS A 2 -42.55 27.15 60.20
N LYS A 3 -43.66 27.46 59.51
CA LYS A 3 -44.00 28.50 58.48
C LYS A 3 -43.78 28.00 57.02
N ILE A 4 -44.86 27.64 56.29
CA ILE A 4 -45.50 28.35 55.12
C ILE A 4 -44.75 28.09 53.79
N LYS A 5 -45.25 27.25 52.85
CA LYS A 5 -46.34 27.39 51.83
C LYS A 5 -45.99 28.24 50.58
N ARG A 6 -46.23 27.61 49.41
CA ARG A 6 -46.70 28.10 48.07
C ARG A 6 -45.70 28.53 46.99
N ALA A 7 -45.64 27.70 45.93
CA ALA A 7 -46.14 27.90 44.55
C ALA A 7 -45.90 29.20 43.75
N LEU A 8 -45.68 28.95 42.43
CA LEU A 8 -45.93 29.75 41.20
C LEU A 8 -44.75 30.48 40.52
N PHE A 9 -44.40 29.92 39.34
CA PHE A 9 -44.29 30.55 38.00
C PHE A 9 -43.65 31.95 37.90
N VAL A 10 -42.57 32.07 37.12
CA VAL A 10 -42.39 33.08 36.05
C VAL A 10 -41.30 32.61 35.09
N SER A 11 -41.64 32.66 33.80
CA SER A 11 -40.80 32.56 32.61
C SER A 11 -39.69 33.63 32.58
N ALA A 12 -38.47 33.25 32.18
CA ALA A 12 -37.47 34.21 31.72
C ALA A 12 -36.65 33.60 30.58
N LEU A 13 -36.95 34.07 29.36
CA LEU A 13 -36.06 34.05 28.20
C LEU A 13 -34.68 34.57 28.61
N LEU A 14 -33.61 33.83 28.27
CA LEU A 14 -32.28 34.42 28.11
C LEU A 14 -31.87 34.32 26.64
N THR A 15 -31.83 35.51 26.06
CA THR A 15 -31.43 35.90 24.71
C THR A 15 -29.97 35.57 24.43
N PHE A 16 -29.70 34.84 23.35
CA PHE A 16 -28.40 34.85 22.69
C PHE A 16 -28.20 36.21 22.01
N ALA A 17 -27.10 36.87 22.35
CA ALA A 17 -26.69 38.13 21.76
C ALA A 17 -26.20 37.91 20.32
N LEU A 18 -27.00 38.37 19.36
CA LEU A 18 -26.52 38.80 18.05
C LEU A 18 -25.83 40.16 18.25
N SER A 19 -24.53 40.21 18.02
CA SER A 19 -23.78 41.48 17.97
C SER A 19 -23.88 42.05 16.56
N CYS A 20 -24.20 43.34 16.53
CA CYS A 20 -24.65 44.15 15.40
C CYS A 20 -23.66 44.25 14.24
N GLY A 21 -24.22 44.22 13.03
CA GLY A 21 -23.72 45.02 11.92
C GLY A 21 -24.21 46.46 12.02
N GLU A 22 -23.46 47.37 11.42
CA GLU A 22 -23.90 48.71 11.06
C GLU A 22 -23.62 48.87 9.56
N ALA A 23 -24.68 49.19 8.82
CA ALA A 23 -24.69 49.32 7.37
C ALA A 23 -25.07 50.75 7.03
N VAL A 24 -24.32 51.41 6.13
CA VAL A 24 -24.85 52.56 5.35
C VAL A 24 -24.16 52.64 3.98
N GLU A 25 -25.02 52.46 2.97
CA GLU A 25 -25.12 53.05 1.61
C GLU A 25 -24.04 52.89 0.53
N GLN A 26 -24.53 52.40 -0.62
CA GLN A 26 -23.95 52.46 -1.95
C GLN A 26 -24.12 53.86 -2.57
N GLU A 27 -23.07 54.37 -3.20
CA GLU A 27 -23.18 55.20 -4.40
C GLU A 27 -22.43 54.51 -5.56
N GLN A 28 -23.10 54.42 -6.71
CA GLN A 28 -22.53 53.94 -7.97
C GLN A 28 -21.58 54.98 -8.55
N THR A 29 -20.37 54.59 -8.93
CA THR A 29 -19.72 55.10 -10.14
C THR A 29 -18.98 53.97 -10.84
N SER A 30 -19.21 53.89 -12.15
CA SER A 30 -18.60 52.99 -13.13
C SER A 30 -17.12 53.27 -13.30
N ASP A 31 -16.28 52.23 -13.33
CA ASP A 31 -15.15 52.21 -14.25
C ASP A 31 -14.71 50.78 -14.57
N GLU A 32 -14.63 50.50 -15.87
CA GLU A 32 -14.08 49.27 -16.44
C GLU A 32 -12.56 49.28 -16.26
N ASN A 33 -12.00 48.24 -15.65
CA ASN A 33 -10.64 47.83 -16.00
C ASN A 33 -10.49 46.32 -15.85
N ALA A 34 -10.49 45.64 -16.98
CA ALA A 34 -10.08 44.26 -17.11
C ALA A 34 -8.57 44.19 -16.82
N GLY A 35 -8.21 43.88 -15.58
CA GLY A 35 -6.87 43.43 -15.24
C GLY A 35 -6.70 42.01 -15.75
N GLU A 36 -5.88 41.83 -16.78
CA GLU A 36 -5.30 40.54 -17.15
C GLU A 36 -4.75 39.85 -15.90
N MET A 37 -5.39 38.76 -15.50
CA MET A 37 -4.73 37.77 -14.68
C MET A 37 -3.75 37.04 -15.60
N THR A 38 -2.48 37.41 -15.52
CA THR A 38 -1.41 36.59 -16.06
C THR A 38 -1.50 35.23 -15.37
N GLU A 39 -1.82 34.19 -16.14
CA GLU A 39 -1.62 32.80 -15.74
C GLU A 39 -0.14 32.63 -15.40
N GLU A 40 0.15 32.68 -14.11
CA GLU A 40 1.40 32.16 -13.58
C GLU A 40 1.33 30.65 -13.81
N ASN A 41 2.08 30.16 -14.80
CA ASN A 41 2.31 28.73 -14.98
C ASN A 41 2.94 28.23 -13.67
N VAL A 42 2.12 27.65 -12.81
CA VAL A 42 2.61 26.80 -11.74
C VAL A 42 3.18 25.57 -12.43
N GLU A 43 4.51 25.55 -12.62
CA GLU A 43 5.22 24.29 -12.86
C GLU A 43 4.92 23.39 -11.66
N VAL A 44 3.99 22.46 -11.85
CA VAL A 44 3.75 21.39 -10.89
C VAL A 44 5.00 20.52 -10.92
N ASP A 45 5.75 20.55 -9.83
CA ASP A 45 6.90 19.68 -9.63
C ASP A 45 6.43 18.21 -9.67
N MET A 46 6.71 17.52 -10.79
CA MET A 46 6.30 16.13 -11.02
C MET A 46 6.88 15.18 -9.97
N GLN A 47 7.98 15.55 -9.31
CA GLN A 47 8.58 14.79 -8.22
C GLN A 47 7.68 14.82 -6.98
N ASN A 48 7.14 16.00 -6.62
CA ASN A 48 6.23 16.16 -5.49
C ASN A 48 4.89 15.43 -5.72
N GLU A 49 4.39 15.43 -6.97
CA GLU A 49 3.19 14.67 -7.32
C GLU A 49 3.44 13.16 -7.23
N SER A 50 4.56 12.66 -7.77
CA SER A 50 4.92 11.24 -7.71
C SER A 50 5.14 10.77 -6.27
N GLU A 51 5.78 11.58 -5.44
CA GLU A 51 5.95 11.28 -4.02
C GLU A 51 4.62 11.27 -3.26
N PHE A 52 3.73 12.22 -3.55
CA PHE A 52 2.39 12.24 -2.98
C PHE A 52 1.56 11.02 -3.40
N GLN A 53 1.60 10.66 -4.68
CA GLN A 53 0.93 9.47 -5.20
C GLN A 53 1.48 8.19 -4.56
N LEU A 54 2.80 8.05 -4.47
CA LEU A 54 3.43 6.93 -3.76
C LEU A 54 2.96 6.87 -2.29
N SER A 55 2.96 8.00 -1.60
CA SER A 55 2.46 8.12 -0.22
C SER A 55 0.99 7.74 -0.10
N LEU A 56 0.15 8.11 -1.08
CA LEU A 56 -1.26 7.73 -1.10
C LEU A 56 -1.46 6.24 -1.39
N ILE A 57 -0.65 5.64 -2.26
CA ILE A 57 -0.72 4.19 -2.51
C ILE A 57 -0.35 3.44 -1.23
N ILE A 58 0.69 3.89 -0.54
CA ILE A 58 1.12 3.34 0.75
C ILE A 58 0.01 3.56 1.80
N ALA A 59 -0.46 4.78 1.99
CA ALA A 59 -1.47 5.08 3.00
C ALA A 59 -2.84 4.41 2.75
N ASN A 60 -3.31 4.35 1.50
CA ASN A 60 -4.67 3.89 1.17
C ASN A 60 -4.76 2.41 0.82
N ASN A 61 -3.68 1.81 0.30
CA ASN A 61 -3.70 0.45 -0.18
C ASN A 61 -2.63 -0.43 0.48
N ILE A 62 -1.55 0.14 1.03
CA ILE A 62 -0.30 -0.58 1.30
C ILE A 62 0.44 -0.01 2.52
N ALA A 63 0.00 -0.32 3.73
CA ALA A 63 1.01 -0.58 4.75
C ALA A 63 1.67 -1.89 4.30
N ALA A 64 2.73 -1.86 3.49
CA ALA A 64 3.44 -3.04 2.96
C ALA A 64 2.60 -4.12 2.18
N PRO A 65 3.26 -4.97 1.37
CA PRO A 65 2.66 -6.17 0.76
C PRO A 65 1.83 -7.06 1.71
N VAL A 66 2.12 -6.95 3.02
CA VAL A 66 1.47 -7.63 4.15
C VAL A 66 -0.06 -7.44 4.20
N LYS A 67 -0.59 -6.26 3.82
CA LYS A 67 -2.00 -5.91 4.07
C LYS A 67 -2.95 -6.82 3.31
N LEU A 68 -2.71 -7.05 2.02
CA LEU A 68 -3.55 -7.92 1.20
C LEU A 68 -3.59 -9.34 1.79
N LEU A 69 -2.43 -9.89 2.15
CA LEU A 69 -2.34 -11.23 2.76
C LEU A 69 -3.13 -11.30 4.08
N THR A 70 -2.99 -10.28 4.93
CA THR A 70 -3.71 -10.18 6.20
C THR A 70 -5.23 -10.09 6.00
N ASP A 71 -5.67 -9.20 5.10
CA ASP A 71 -7.10 -8.98 4.82
C ASP A 71 -7.74 -10.26 4.25
N MET A 72 -7.03 -10.97 3.36
CA MET A 72 -7.49 -12.22 2.77
C MET A 72 -7.58 -13.35 3.80
N ASN A 73 -6.57 -13.46 4.69
CA ASN A 73 -6.61 -14.40 5.81
C ASN A 73 -7.80 -14.13 6.73
N GLN A 74 -8.03 -12.87 7.11
CA GLN A 74 -9.20 -12.46 7.92
C GLN A 74 -10.53 -12.70 7.22
N ALA A 75 -10.56 -12.61 5.89
CA ALA A 75 -11.71 -12.95 5.07
C ALA A 75 -11.91 -14.46 4.87
N GLY A 76 -11.07 -15.31 5.47
CA GLY A 76 -11.20 -16.77 5.48
C GLY A 76 -10.41 -17.51 4.39
N VAL A 77 -9.52 -16.83 3.65
CA VAL A 77 -8.55 -17.48 2.77
C VAL A 77 -7.29 -17.82 3.58
N ASP A 78 -7.39 -18.93 4.32
CA ASP A 78 -6.43 -19.36 5.34
C ASP A 78 -5.77 -20.72 5.00
N LEU A 79 -5.46 -20.92 3.72
CA LEU A 79 -4.79 -22.13 3.25
C LEU A 79 -3.30 -21.84 3.02
N TYR A 80 -2.44 -22.40 3.85
CA TYR A 80 -1.00 -22.39 3.58
C TYR A 80 -0.68 -23.28 2.38
N ARG A 81 0.24 -22.81 1.54
CA ARG A 81 0.75 -23.49 0.35
C ARG A 81 2.26 -23.58 0.47
N ASP A 82 2.80 -24.78 0.60
CA ASP A 82 4.25 -24.97 0.53
C ASP A 82 4.74 -24.69 -0.90
N GLY A 83 5.90 -24.04 -1.02
CA GLY A 83 6.60 -23.87 -2.30
C GLY A 83 6.06 -22.79 -3.24
N VAL A 84 5.16 -21.91 -2.78
CA VAL A 84 4.71 -20.74 -3.57
C VAL A 84 5.59 -19.51 -3.34
N ALA A 85 6.12 -19.35 -2.12
CA ALA A 85 7.03 -18.26 -1.79
C ALA A 85 8.34 -18.36 -2.59
N ASN A 86 8.98 -17.21 -2.86
CA ASN A 86 10.23 -17.19 -3.62
C ASN A 86 11.37 -17.84 -2.81
N PRO A 87 12.01 -18.91 -3.30
CA PRO A 87 13.06 -19.59 -2.54
C PRO A 87 14.22 -18.64 -2.20
N VAL A 88 14.78 -18.79 -1.00
CA VAL A 88 15.92 -17.96 -0.54
C VAL A 88 17.17 -18.18 -1.39
N GLU A 89 17.26 -19.31 -2.08
CA GLU A 89 18.31 -19.63 -3.05
C GLU A 89 18.26 -18.72 -4.29
N SER A 90 17.11 -18.14 -4.63
CA SER A 90 16.96 -17.17 -5.74
C SER A 90 17.74 -15.88 -5.49
N LEU A 91 18.18 -15.62 -4.26
CA LEU A 91 18.88 -14.40 -3.88
C LEU A 91 20.15 -14.14 -4.73
N GLU A 92 20.79 -15.20 -5.23
CA GLU A 92 21.96 -15.10 -6.11
C GLU A 92 21.61 -14.67 -7.54
N ASN A 93 20.34 -14.67 -7.94
CA ASN A 93 19.90 -14.29 -9.28
C ASN A 93 19.72 -12.77 -9.44
N TYR A 94 19.59 -12.01 -8.34
CA TYR A 94 19.37 -10.56 -8.37
C TYR A 94 20.70 -9.80 -8.44
N GLN A 95 21.03 -9.31 -9.62
CA GLN A 95 22.35 -8.71 -9.90
C GLN A 95 22.32 -7.18 -9.92
N THR A 96 21.25 -6.58 -10.45
CA THR A 96 21.12 -5.12 -10.58
C THR A 96 20.44 -4.49 -9.37
N ALA A 97 20.61 -3.18 -9.18
CA ALA A 97 19.92 -2.44 -8.11
C ALA A 97 18.39 -2.54 -8.25
N ASP A 98 17.87 -2.46 -9.47
CA ASP A 98 16.44 -2.59 -9.76
C ASP A 98 15.91 -3.98 -9.40
N GLN A 99 16.62 -5.04 -9.80
CA GLN A 99 16.27 -6.42 -9.44
C GLN A 99 16.25 -6.62 -7.93
N LYS A 100 17.25 -6.08 -7.22
CA LYS A 100 17.33 -6.17 -5.76
C LYS A 100 16.22 -5.39 -5.07
N ALA A 101 15.81 -4.24 -5.61
CA ALA A 101 14.68 -3.47 -5.10
C ALA A 101 13.37 -4.26 -5.22
N ILE A 102 13.11 -4.85 -6.40
CA ILE A 102 11.95 -5.71 -6.64
C ILE A 102 11.99 -6.91 -5.68
N ALA A 103 13.13 -7.61 -5.60
CA ALA A 103 13.31 -8.77 -4.73
C ALA A 103 13.11 -8.41 -3.25
N PHE A 104 13.52 -7.22 -2.80
CA PHE A 104 13.29 -6.76 -1.43
C PHE A 104 11.79 -6.63 -1.13
N GLY A 105 10.99 -6.18 -2.11
CA GLY A 105 9.54 -6.21 -2.06
C GLY A 105 8.97 -7.63 -1.98
N VAL A 106 9.42 -8.51 -2.87
CA VAL A 106 9.00 -9.92 -2.95
C VAL A 106 9.25 -10.65 -1.62
N TYR A 107 10.50 -10.65 -1.14
CA TYR A 107 10.86 -11.42 0.05
C TYR A 107 10.15 -10.95 1.33
N GLY A 108 9.79 -9.67 1.45
CA GLY A 108 9.00 -9.27 2.61
C GLY A 108 7.51 -9.54 2.46
N ALA A 109 6.96 -9.69 1.24
CA ALA A 109 5.65 -10.32 1.05
C ALA A 109 5.69 -11.80 1.49
N ASP A 110 6.74 -12.53 1.10
CA ASP A 110 6.95 -13.93 1.51
C ASP A 110 7.12 -14.06 3.02
N LEU A 111 7.97 -13.23 3.65
CA LEU A 111 8.11 -13.21 5.11
C LEU A 111 6.75 -12.94 5.79
N SER A 112 5.94 -12.05 5.23
CA SER A 112 4.59 -11.78 5.73
C SER A 112 3.71 -13.01 5.64
N TYR A 113 3.70 -13.68 4.49
CA TYR A 113 2.94 -14.91 4.28
C TYR A 113 3.35 -15.99 5.25
N ILE A 114 4.64 -16.30 5.33
CA ILE A 114 5.24 -17.29 6.24
C ILE A 114 4.91 -16.95 7.70
N SER A 115 4.91 -15.67 8.07
CA SER A 115 4.57 -15.22 9.43
C SER A 115 3.11 -15.45 9.81
N LEU A 116 2.17 -15.30 8.86
CA LEU A 116 0.74 -15.54 9.10
C LEU A 116 0.45 -16.99 9.49
N TYR A 117 1.29 -17.93 9.06
CA TYR A 117 1.14 -19.36 9.34
C TYR A 117 2.15 -19.89 10.37
N GLU A 118 2.77 -19.01 11.16
CA GLU A 118 3.62 -19.39 12.30
C GLU A 118 4.81 -20.30 11.92
N ARG A 119 5.34 -20.17 10.69
CA ARG A 119 6.47 -20.97 10.19
C ARG A 119 7.81 -20.39 10.64
N HIS A 120 8.05 -20.40 11.96
CA HIS A 120 9.18 -19.69 12.60
C HIS A 120 10.57 -20.07 12.08
N ASP A 121 10.77 -21.33 11.71
CA ASP A 121 12.06 -21.80 11.18
C ASP A 121 12.35 -21.14 9.82
N GLU A 122 11.34 -21.00 8.96
CA GLU A 122 11.46 -20.37 7.64
C GLU A 122 11.61 -18.85 7.75
N MET A 123 10.93 -18.20 8.71
CA MET A 123 10.97 -16.74 8.85
C MET A 123 12.40 -16.18 9.02
N ALA A 124 13.28 -16.91 9.72
CA ALA A 124 14.65 -16.48 9.97
C ALA A 124 15.46 -16.39 8.67
N ASP A 125 15.30 -17.37 7.78
CA ASP A 125 16.02 -17.42 6.49
C ASP A 125 15.58 -16.27 5.59
N TYR A 126 14.27 -15.98 5.54
CA TYR A 126 13.73 -14.85 4.79
C TYR A 126 14.19 -13.50 5.35
N LEU A 127 14.26 -13.35 6.68
CA LEU A 127 14.78 -12.13 7.30
C LEU A 127 16.26 -11.88 6.94
N ILE A 128 17.06 -12.95 6.87
CA ILE A 128 18.47 -12.87 6.42
C ILE A 128 18.55 -12.43 4.96
N ALA A 129 17.70 -12.98 4.08
CA ALA A 129 17.64 -12.59 2.67
C ALA A 129 17.28 -11.10 2.51
N ILE A 130 16.24 -10.65 3.22
CA ILE A 130 15.82 -9.23 3.25
C ILE A 130 16.95 -8.33 3.74
N ARG A 131 17.68 -8.72 4.79
CA ARG A 131 18.81 -7.94 5.30
C ARG A 131 19.93 -7.81 4.25
N LYS A 132 20.28 -8.88 3.55
CA LYS A 132 21.30 -8.82 2.49
C LYS A 132 20.87 -7.87 1.36
N LEU A 133 19.60 -7.90 0.96
CA LEU A 133 19.04 -6.95 -0.01
C LEU A 133 19.04 -5.52 0.53
N ALA A 134 18.70 -5.33 1.81
CA ALA A 134 18.76 -4.03 2.47
C ALA A 134 20.18 -3.47 2.47
N GLU A 135 21.19 -4.29 2.76
CA GLU A 135 22.61 -3.91 2.71
C GLU A 135 22.99 -3.45 1.30
N ASP A 136 22.64 -4.22 0.26
CA ASP A 136 22.90 -3.87 -1.14
C ASP A 136 22.15 -2.60 -1.60
N LEU A 137 21.00 -2.31 -1.00
CA LEU A 137 20.18 -1.13 -1.28
C LEU A 137 20.55 0.08 -0.40
N GLY A 138 21.53 -0.03 0.52
CA GLY A 138 21.91 1.04 1.43
C GLY A 138 20.92 1.30 2.58
N LEU A 139 20.07 0.33 2.88
CA LEU A 139 19.05 0.32 3.95
C LEU A 139 19.51 -0.45 5.20
N SER A 140 20.80 -0.77 5.30
CA SER A 140 21.35 -1.64 6.35
C SER A 140 21.07 -1.15 7.78
N SER A 141 20.96 0.17 7.99
CA SER A 141 20.61 0.74 9.31
C SER A 141 19.22 0.37 9.79
N LEU A 142 18.31 0.02 8.88
CA LEU A 142 16.94 -0.41 9.20
C LEU A 142 16.87 -1.89 9.60
N PHE A 143 17.88 -2.69 9.25
CA PHE A 143 17.95 -4.13 9.47
C PHE A 143 19.23 -4.52 10.22
N ASP A 144 19.61 -3.70 11.18
CA ASP A 144 20.80 -3.89 12.01
C ASP A 144 20.64 -5.06 13.01
N GLN A 145 21.65 -5.29 13.84
CA GLN A 145 21.62 -6.35 14.84
C GLN A 145 20.47 -6.17 15.84
N SER A 146 20.14 -4.93 16.23
CA SER A 146 19.04 -4.67 17.16
C SER A 146 17.69 -5.09 16.58
N SER A 147 17.50 -4.86 15.28
CA SER A 147 16.31 -5.28 14.55
C SER A 147 16.13 -6.81 14.56
N PHE A 148 17.23 -7.56 14.46
CA PHE A 148 17.20 -9.01 14.54
C PHE A 148 16.89 -9.51 15.96
N GLU A 149 17.45 -8.88 16.99
CA GLU A 149 17.15 -9.19 18.39
C GLU A 149 15.69 -8.90 18.75
N ASP A 150 15.13 -7.82 18.20
CA ASP A 150 13.71 -7.50 18.33
C ASP A 150 12.85 -8.55 17.65
N PHE A 151 13.18 -8.96 16.42
CA PHE A 151 12.49 -10.02 15.72
C PHE A 151 12.51 -11.34 16.49
N GLU A 152 13.69 -11.78 16.96
CA GLU A 152 13.84 -13.03 17.73
C GLU A 152 13.01 -13.04 19.02
N ARG A 153 12.82 -11.89 19.65
CA ARG A 153 12.00 -11.75 20.86
C ARG A 153 10.50 -11.85 20.58
N ILE A 154 10.06 -11.43 19.40
CA ILE A 154 8.63 -11.36 19.05
C ILE A 154 8.17 -12.46 18.08
N LYS A 155 9.08 -13.25 17.51
CA LYS A 155 8.80 -14.15 16.39
C LYS A 155 7.68 -15.18 16.63
N THR A 156 7.38 -15.48 17.88
CA THR A 156 6.30 -16.41 18.30
C THR A 156 4.94 -15.75 18.44
N ASP A 157 4.81 -14.45 18.16
CA ASP A 157 3.57 -13.70 18.17
C ASP A 157 3.31 -13.10 16.77
N PRO A 158 2.41 -13.71 15.97
CA PRO A 158 2.13 -13.28 14.60
C PRO A 158 1.73 -11.81 14.47
N ASP A 159 0.96 -11.28 15.44
CA ASP A 159 0.55 -9.88 15.41
C ASP A 159 1.75 -8.94 15.65
N SER A 160 2.64 -9.31 16.57
CA SER A 160 3.88 -8.56 16.78
C SER A 160 4.80 -8.64 15.56
N VAL A 161 4.96 -9.82 14.95
CA VAL A 161 5.76 -9.98 13.71
C VAL A 161 5.19 -9.13 12.58
N LYS A 162 3.88 -9.17 12.38
CA LYS A 162 3.18 -8.34 11.41
C LYS A 162 3.47 -6.85 11.62
N MET A 163 3.36 -6.35 12.86
CA MET A 163 3.68 -4.96 13.20
C MET A 163 5.15 -4.61 12.96
N PHE A 164 6.07 -5.53 13.23
CA PHE A 164 7.47 -5.36 12.92
C PHE A 164 7.70 -5.22 11.41
N ILE A 165 7.15 -6.12 10.59
CA ILE A 165 7.29 -6.08 9.13
C ILE A 165 6.73 -4.77 8.58
N PHE A 166 5.52 -4.36 9.00
CA PHE A 166 4.94 -3.07 8.61
C PHE A 166 5.87 -1.90 8.94
N SER A 167 6.39 -1.84 10.19
CA SER A 167 7.28 -0.75 10.61
C SER A 167 8.59 -0.70 9.82
N LYS A 168 9.15 -1.86 9.46
CA LYS A 168 10.38 -1.93 8.66
C LYS A 168 10.16 -1.48 7.21
N TYR A 169 9.04 -1.85 6.61
CA TYR A 169 8.67 -1.38 5.27
C TYR A 169 8.40 0.11 5.24
N ASP A 170 7.65 0.63 6.22
CA ASP A 170 7.36 2.05 6.36
C ASP A 170 8.66 2.87 6.49
N SER A 171 9.58 2.42 7.36
CA SER A 171 10.90 3.06 7.51
C SER A 171 11.74 2.99 6.23
N ALA A 172 11.62 1.90 5.45
CA ALA A 172 12.35 1.75 4.19
C ALA A 172 11.79 2.69 3.11
N ASP A 173 10.47 2.81 3.00
CA ASP A 173 9.82 3.77 2.10
C ASP A 173 10.21 5.20 2.46
N GLU A 174 10.05 5.59 3.73
CA GLU A 174 10.40 6.92 4.22
C GLU A 174 11.86 7.25 3.91
N TYR A 175 12.78 6.31 4.16
CA TYR A 175 14.19 6.49 3.85
C TYR A 175 14.42 6.67 2.34
N LEU A 176 13.85 5.81 1.49
CA LEU A 176 14.06 5.89 0.05
C LEU A 176 13.52 7.22 -0.51
N ARG A 177 12.34 7.64 -0.09
CA ARG A 177 11.73 8.91 -0.52
C ARG A 177 12.51 10.12 -0.04
N ALA A 178 12.89 10.16 1.24
CA ALA A 178 13.66 11.27 1.81
C ALA A 178 15.06 11.42 1.20
N ASN A 179 15.53 10.42 0.45
CA ASN A 179 16.82 10.44 -0.25
C ASN A 179 16.64 10.47 -1.78
N ASP A 180 15.51 10.97 -2.30
CA ASP A 180 15.22 11.13 -3.73
C ASP A 180 15.23 9.82 -4.55
N ARG A 181 14.98 8.67 -3.91
CA ARG A 181 14.98 7.34 -4.54
C ARG A 181 13.57 6.83 -4.81
N LEU A 182 12.70 7.69 -5.36
CA LEU A 182 11.31 7.34 -5.68
C LEU A 182 11.19 6.13 -6.61
N VAL A 183 12.08 6.00 -7.60
CA VAL A 183 12.11 4.81 -8.48
C VAL A 183 12.35 3.55 -7.67
N THR A 184 13.35 3.54 -6.77
CA THR A 184 13.63 2.37 -5.92
C THR A 184 12.43 2.03 -5.03
N ALA A 185 11.81 3.04 -4.41
CA ALA A 185 10.62 2.84 -3.58
C ALA A 185 9.45 2.24 -4.37
N CYS A 186 9.23 2.73 -5.59
CA CYS A 186 8.21 2.21 -6.51
C CYS A 186 8.48 0.75 -6.91
N LEU A 187 9.74 0.39 -7.18
CA LEU A 187 10.13 -0.99 -7.50
C LEU A 187 9.92 -1.94 -6.31
N VAL A 188 10.30 -1.52 -5.09
CA VAL A 188 10.04 -2.27 -3.85
C VAL A 188 8.54 -2.52 -3.67
N LEU A 189 7.74 -1.46 -3.82
CA LEU A 189 6.30 -1.52 -3.67
C LEU A 189 5.67 -2.47 -4.69
N THR A 190 6.10 -2.39 -5.95
CA THR A 190 5.54 -3.16 -7.05
C THR A 190 5.89 -4.63 -6.95
N GLY A 191 7.15 -4.96 -6.64
CA GLY A 191 7.59 -6.35 -6.44
C GLY A 191 6.81 -7.02 -5.32
N GLY A 192 6.63 -6.33 -4.21
CA GLY A 192 5.86 -6.84 -3.10
C GLY A 192 4.35 -6.98 -3.39
N LEU A 193 3.74 -6.03 -4.11
CA LEU A 193 2.34 -6.17 -4.53
C LEU A 193 2.16 -7.40 -5.43
N ILE A 194 3.03 -7.59 -6.43
CA ILE A 194 2.95 -8.71 -7.37
C ILE A 194 3.09 -10.04 -6.61
N GLU A 195 4.02 -10.13 -5.66
CA GLU A 195 4.17 -11.33 -4.83
C GLU A 195 2.94 -11.59 -3.96
N SER A 196 2.38 -10.56 -3.32
CA SER A 196 1.13 -10.73 -2.55
C SER A 196 -0.06 -11.15 -3.42
N LEU A 197 -0.14 -10.63 -4.66
CA LEU A 197 -1.14 -11.08 -5.63
C LEU A 197 -0.94 -12.56 -6.00
N HIS A 198 0.31 -12.98 -6.24
CA HIS A 198 0.64 -14.37 -6.54
C HIS A 198 0.22 -15.29 -5.40
N LEU A 199 0.70 -15.02 -4.18
CA LEU A 199 0.42 -15.80 -3.00
C LEU A 199 -1.08 -15.94 -2.77
N VAL A 200 -1.83 -14.83 -2.82
CA VAL A 200 -3.30 -14.85 -2.67
C VAL A 200 -3.97 -15.63 -3.79
N SER A 201 -3.57 -15.42 -5.05
CA SER A 201 -4.17 -16.12 -6.19
C SER A 201 -3.97 -17.63 -6.11
N ALA A 202 -2.78 -18.08 -5.68
CA ALA A 202 -2.47 -19.49 -5.46
C ALA A 202 -3.33 -20.10 -4.33
N GLN A 203 -3.61 -19.34 -3.27
CA GLN A 203 -4.50 -19.78 -2.20
C GLN A 203 -5.95 -19.91 -2.67
N ILE A 204 -6.46 -18.90 -3.39
CA ILE A 204 -7.82 -18.90 -3.93
C ILE A 204 -8.00 -20.05 -4.93
N GLU A 205 -7.02 -20.30 -5.79
CA GLU A 205 -7.07 -21.37 -6.78
C GLU A 205 -7.09 -22.76 -6.15
N ALA A 206 -6.28 -22.97 -5.10
CA ALA A 206 -6.15 -24.24 -4.41
C ALA A 206 -7.26 -24.52 -3.38
N GLY A 207 -7.94 -23.47 -2.91
CA GLY A 207 -8.89 -23.52 -1.79
C GLY A 207 -10.30 -23.08 -2.14
N GLU A 208 -11.04 -22.72 -1.11
CA GLU A 208 -12.33 -22.06 -1.23
C GLU A 208 -12.18 -20.58 -0.88
N ALA A 209 -12.79 -19.71 -1.68
CA ALA A 209 -12.91 -18.29 -1.41
C ALA A 209 -14.38 -17.90 -1.36
N ASN A 210 -14.68 -16.85 -0.61
CA ASN A 210 -16.04 -16.34 -0.47
C ASN A 210 -16.18 -14.97 -1.14
N LYS A 211 -17.42 -14.48 -1.16
CA LYS A 211 -17.77 -13.18 -1.76
C LYS A 211 -16.93 -12.02 -1.22
N GLU A 212 -16.59 -12.03 0.07
CA GLU A 212 -15.80 -10.95 0.67
C GLU A 212 -14.34 -11.02 0.21
N SER A 213 -13.75 -12.22 0.20
CA SER A 213 -12.41 -12.48 -0.35
C SER A 213 -12.29 -12.01 -1.80
N TYR A 214 -13.29 -12.30 -2.65
CA TYR A 214 -13.29 -11.84 -4.05
C TYR A 214 -13.39 -10.33 -4.21
N LYS A 215 -14.12 -9.63 -3.32
CA LYS A 215 -14.17 -8.16 -3.35
C LYS A 215 -12.82 -7.55 -2.93
N ILE A 216 -12.20 -8.08 -1.88
CA ILE A 216 -10.88 -7.61 -1.42
C ILE A 216 -9.86 -7.79 -2.53
N PHE A 217 -9.85 -8.97 -3.15
CA PHE A 217 -8.93 -9.27 -4.23
C PHE A 217 -9.21 -8.41 -5.48
N LEU A 218 -10.48 -8.25 -5.88
CA LEU A 218 -10.85 -7.35 -6.98
C LEU A 218 -10.50 -5.89 -6.69
N GLY A 219 -10.52 -5.47 -5.43
CA GLY A 219 -10.13 -4.14 -4.98
C GLY A 219 -8.70 -3.75 -5.36
N GLN A 220 -7.82 -4.73 -5.58
CA GLN A 220 -6.44 -4.50 -6.03
C GLN A 220 -6.34 -3.85 -7.41
N LYS A 221 -7.43 -3.87 -8.20
CA LYS A 221 -7.55 -3.06 -9.42
C LYS A 221 -7.20 -1.59 -9.18
N ASN A 222 -7.65 -1.00 -8.07
CA ASN A 222 -7.39 0.41 -7.78
C ASN A 222 -5.90 0.64 -7.49
N THR A 223 -5.28 -0.26 -6.74
CA THR A 223 -3.84 -0.24 -6.46
C THR A 223 -3.01 -0.33 -7.74
N LEU A 224 -3.34 -1.28 -8.62
CA LEU A 224 -2.68 -1.44 -9.92
C LEU A 224 -2.83 -0.19 -10.79
N LYS A 225 -4.02 0.43 -10.80
CA LYS A 225 -4.27 1.68 -11.51
C LYS A 225 -3.38 2.82 -11.01
N SER A 226 -3.31 3.01 -9.69
CA SER A 226 -2.45 4.04 -9.09
C SER A 226 -0.97 3.76 -9.35
N LEU A 227 -0.53 2.49 -9.38
CA LEU A 227 0.83 2.15 -9.77
C LEU A 227 1.13 2.49 -11.23
N VAL A 228 0.22 2.21 -12.17
CA VAL A 228 0.38 2.64 -13.57
C VAL A 228 0.51 4.16 -13.67
N GLU A 229 -0.34 4.90 -12.96
CA GLU A 229 -0.28 6.38 -12.91
C GLU A 229 1.07 6.85 -12.34
N LEU A 230 1.55 6.23 -11.26
CA LEU A 230 2.88 6.53 -10.70
C LEU A 230 4.00 6.26 -11.71
N PHE A 231 4.01 5.09 -12.36
CA PHE A 231 5.01 4.76 -13.38
C PHE A 231 4.99 5.72 -14.58
N ASN A 232 3.83 6.29 -14.93
CA ASN A 232 3.74 7.31 -15.99
C ASN A 232 4.40 8.64 -15.60
N ASN A 233 4.41 8.95 -14.31
CA ASN A 233 4.96 10.21 -13.78
C ASN A 233 6.44 10.10 -13.42
N LEU A 234 6.96 8.87 -13.23
CA LEU A 234 8.38 8.64 -13.03
C LEU A 234 9.13 8.81 -14.36
N GLU A 235 10.00 9.82 -14.44
CA GLU A 235 10.96 9.94 -15.53
C GLU A 235 11.98 8.80 -15.43
N ASN A 236 11.77 7.71 -16.16
CA ASN A 236 12.72 6.60 -16.17
C ASN A 236 12.75 5.83 -17.50
N GLU A 237 13.96 5.44 -17.90
CA GLU A 237 14.24 4.49 -18.98
C GLU A 237 14.90 3.24 -18.36
N GLY A 238 14.37 2.04 -18.62
CA GLY A 238 15.00 0.79 -18.15
C GLY A 238 14.00 -0.28 -17.66
N HIS A 239 14.40 -1.10 -16.67
CA HIS A 239 13.56 -2.19 -16.13
C HIS A 239 12.24 -1.70 -15.53
N ALA A 240 12.19 -0.46 -15.01
CA ALA A 240 10.95 0.17 -14.56
C ALA A 240 9.91 0.31 -15.69
N MET A 241 10.33 0.48 -16.94
CA MET A 241 9.42 0.61 -18.08
C MET A 241 8.79 -0.72 -18.48
N ASN A 242 9.55 -1.83 -18.42
CA ASN A 242 8.99 -3.17 -18.62
C ASN A 242 8.00 -3.53 -17.52
N LEU A 243 8.31 -3.16 -16.27
CA LEU A 243 7.45 -3.43 -15.12
C LEU A 243 6.12 -2.66 -15.20
N LYS A 244 6.13 -1.44 -15.73
CA LYS A 244 4.90 -0.68 -16.01
C LYS A 244 3.98 -1.46 -16.96
N ASP A 245 4.52 -2.00 -18.05
CA ASP A 245 3.72 -2.74 -19.04
C ASP A 245 3.14 -4.02 -18.42
N ASP A 246 3.89 -4.68 -17.54
CA ASP A 246 3.41 -5.84 -16.78
C ASP A 246 2.30 -5.45 -15.78
N VAL A 247 2.44 -4.36 -15.04
CA VAL A 247 1.39 -3.85 -14.15
C VAL A 247 0.13 -3.45 -14.93
N GLN A 248 0.28 -2.83 -16.11
CA GLN A 248 -0.84 -2.53 -16.99
C GLN A 248 -1.54 -3.80 -17.48
N MET A 249 -0.78 -4.85 -17.84
CA MET A 249 -1.35 -6.14 -18.22
C MET A 249 -2.19 -6.76 -17.09
N LEU A 250 -1.68 -6.71 -15.86
CA LEU A 250 -2.42 -7.18 -14.68
C LEU A 250 -3.68 -6.34 -14.47
N LEU A 251 -3.58 -5.02 -14.55
CA LEU A 251 -4.72 -4.11 -14.46
C LEU A 251 -5.81 -4.51 -15.46
N ASP A 252 -5.46 -4.64 -16.75
CA ASP A 252 -6.37 -5.04 -17.83
C ASP A 252 -7.03 -6.41 -17.56
N THR A 253 -6.29 -7.32 -16.92
CA THR A 253 -6.82 -8.64 -16.54
C THR A 253 -7.84 -8.52 -15.41
N PHE A 254 -7.56 -7.71 -14.38
CA PHE A 254 -8.54 -7.38 -13.34
C PHE A 254 -9.76 -6.64 -13.90
N GLU A 255 -9.61 -5.77 -14.92
CA GLU A 255 -10.74 -5.03 -15.50
C GLU A 255 -11.76 -5.93 -16.20
N LYS A 256 -11.33 -7.08 -16.73
CA LYS A 256 -12.24 -8.09 -17.29
C LYS A 256 -13.17 -8.68 -16.22
N LEU A 257 -12.71 -8.70 -14.97
CA LEU A 257 -13.45 -9.12 -13.78
C LEU A 257 -14.20 -7.93 -13.16
N ASP A 258 -15.07 -7.27 -13.92
CA ASP A 258 -15.81 -6.06 -13.50
C ASP A 258 -16.65 -6.18 -12.20
N SER A 259 -16.85 -7.39 -11.67
CA SER A 259 -17.62 -7.66 -10.46
C SER A 259 -17.18 -8.97 -9.82
N TYR A 260 -17.35 -9.07 -8.50
CA TYR A 260 -16.97 -10.27 -7.74
C TYR A 260 -17.73 -11.55 -8.20
N ASP A 261 -18.92 -11.39 -8.80
CA ASP A 261 -19.72 -12.50 -9.33
C ASP A 261 -19.05 -13.19 -10.54
N LYS A 262 -18.04 -12.56 -11.14
CA LYS A 262 -17.25 -13.14 -12.24
C LYS A 262 -16.10 -14.04 -11.77
N PHE A 263 -15.85 -14.20 -10.48
CA PHE A 263 -14.82 -15.13 -9.98
C PHE A 263 -15.31 -16.59 -10.04
N SER A 264 -15.44 -17.11 -11.26
CA SER A 264 -15.57 -18.54 -11.53
C SER A 264 -14.23 -19.25 -11.39
N LYS A 265 -14.23 -20.59 -11.26
CA LYS A 265 -12.98 -21.37 -11.21
C LYS A 265 -12.07 -21.12 -12.41
N GLU A 266 -12.64 -21.01 -13.61
CA GLU A 266 -11.90 -20.72 -14.85
C GLU A 266 -11.28 -19.31 -14.84
N ASN A 267 -12.02 -18.33 -14.35
CA ASN A 267 -11.54 -16.95 -14.28
C ASN A 267 -10.49 -16.75 -13.18
N VAL A 268 -10.63 -17.44 -12.05
CA VAL A 268 -9.60 -17.50 -11.00
C VAL A 268 -8.32 -18.10 -11.56
N HIS A 269 -8.41 -19.25 -12.23
CA HIS A 269 -7.26 -19.91 -12.86
C HIS A 269 -6.57 -19.00 -13.88
N SER A 270 -7.34 -18.40 -14.79
CA SER A 270 -6.80 -17.47 -15.81
C SER A 270 -6.14 -16.23 -15.19
N LEU A 271 -6.68 -15.72 -14.08
CA LEU A 271 -6.08 -14.60 -13.35
C LEU A 271 -4.79 -15.04 -12.65
N HIS A 272 -4.77 -16.21 -12.03
CA HIS A 272 -3.58 -16.78 -11.41
C HIS A 272 -2.46 -16.97 -12.44
N GLU A 273 -2.74 -17.58 -13.60
CA GLU A 273 -1.76 -17.73 -14.69
C GLU A 273 -1.19 -16.39 -15.18
N ALA A 274 -2.03 -15.34 -15.25
CA ALA A 274 -1.58 -14.01 -15.64
C ALA A 274 -0.66 -13.37 -14.59
N ILE A 275 -0.98 -13.54 -13.30
CA ILE A 275 -0.16 -13.06 -12.19
C ILE A 275 1.18 -13.80 -12.17
N ASP A 276 1.16 -15.13 -12.31
CA ASP A 276 2.35 -15.98 -12.33
C ASP A 276 3.26 -15.63 -13.50
N ALA A 277 2.69 -15.42 -14.70
CA ALA A 277 3.48 -15.02 -15.87
C ALA A 277 4.20 -13.68 -15.69
N VAL A 278 3.65 -12.76 -14.88
CA VAL A 278 4.33 -11.51 -14.53
C VAL A 278 5.37 -11.76 -13.43
N ARG A 279 5.02 -12.51 -12.39
CA ARG A 279 5.91 -12.86 -11.29
C ARG A 279 7.17 -13.58 -11.79
N ASP A 280 7.06 -14.54 -12.70
CA ASP A 280 8.17 -15.32 -13.24
C ASP A 280 9.24 -14.47 -13.96
N LYS A 281 8.91 -13.22 -14.31
CA LYS A 281 9.89 -12.26 -14.86
C LYS A 281 10.70 -11.56 -13.76
N LEU A 282 10.19 -11.57 -12.53
CA LEU A 282 10.75 -10.87 -11.38
C LEU A 282 11.64 -11.75 -10.52
N VAL A 283 11.37 -13.06 -10.46
CA VAL A 283 12.04 -14.01 -9.55
C VAL A 283 12.95 -15.02 -10.23
#